data_AF-A0A959QDU7-F1
#
_entry.id   AF-A0A959QDU7-F1
#
_cell.length_a   1.000
_cell.length_b   1.000
_cell.length_c   1.000
_cell.angle_alpha   90.00
_cell.angle_beta   90.00
_cell.angle_gamma   90.00
#
_symmetry.space_group_name_H-M   'P 1'
#
loop_
_entity.id
_entity.type
_entity.pdbx_description
1 polymer ?
#
loop_
_entity_poly.entity_id
_entity_poly.type
_entity_poly.pdbx_seq_one_letter_code
_entity_poly.pdbx_strand_id
1 'polypeptide(L)'
;MKALIYILATAAMISSCRSVEKLIDQGDFDTAMLKSMRKLSGKEQLKEKYVVAIEEAFAKATSRDMSYIKNQFDSERASDWYQIIERLRKIERRQNLLSPMLPLISREGRKADFAFIRTSLLLDSAIQQFHQFTLLDAEQLMEEARLGNKESARDAYYMLERLGEFSRPSTIVKDLQREARELGVTHISVGVQNRT
;
A
#
# COMPACT_ATOMS: atom_id res chain seq x y z
N MET A 1 12.67 -27.58 20.34
CA MET A 1 12.10 -27.32 19.00
C MET A 1 10.63 -27.70 18.87
N LYS A 2 10.23 -28.95 19.19
CA LYS A 2 8.81 -29.37 19.10
C LYS A 2 7.85 -28.54 19.97
N ALA A 3 8.21 -28.23 21.21
CA ALA A 3 7.42 -27.38 22.11
C ALA A 3 7.23 -25.94 21.57
N LEU A 4 8.25 -25.38 20.92
CA LEU A 4 8.19 -24.07 20.26
C LEU A 4 7.24 -24.10 19.06
N ILE A 5 7.24 -25.18 18.28
CA ILE A 5 6.30 -25.40 17.17
C ILE A 5 4.86 -25.54 17.70
N TYR A 6 4.64 -26.26 18.82
CA TYR A 6 3.31 -26.39 19.42
C TYR A 6 2.81 -25.08 20.03
N ILE A 7 3.68 -24.27 20.65
CA ILE A 7 3.34 -22.94 21.17
C ILE A 7 3.03 -21.97 20.02
N LEU A 8 3.81 -22.00 18.94
CA LEU A 8 3.56 -21.17 17.76
C LEU A 8 2.27 -21.58 17.04
N ALA A 9 2.00 -22.89 16.94
CA ALA A 9 0.77 -23.43 16.34
C ALA A 9 -0.48 -23.11 17.18
N THR A 10 -0.40 -23.18 18.51
CA THR A 10 -1.51 -22.81 19.40
C THR A 10 -1.74 -21.30 19.43
N ALA A 11 -0.68 -20.48 19.44
CA ALA A 11 -0.80 -19.02 19.32
C ALA A 11 -1.42 -18.59 17.98
N ALA A 12 -1.11 -19.29 16.88
CA ALA A 12 -1.70 -19.05 15.57
C ALA A 12 -3.20 -19.41 15.50
N MET A 13 -3.70 -20.34 16.32
CA MET A 13 -5.14 -20.65 16.36
C MET A 13 -5.96 -19.58 17.10
N ILE A 14 -5.40 -18.94 18.13
CA ILE A 14 -6.14 -17.95 18.95
C ILE A 14 -6.38 -16.65 18.19
N SER A 15 -5.48 -16.26 17.27
CA SER A 15 -5.63 -15.04 16.46
C SER A 15 -6.79 -15.09 15.47
N SER A 16 -7.23 -16.28 15.05
CA SER A 16 -8.33 -16.49 14.10
C SER A 16 -9.74 -16.27 14.70
N CYS A 17 -9.85 -16.31 16.04
CA CYS A 17 -11.11 -16.23 16.78
C CYS A 17 -11.54 -14.81 17.19
N ARG A 18 -10.95 -13.74 16.64
CA ARG A 18 -11.40 -12.36 16.95
C ARG A 18 -12.83 -12.14 16.45
N SER A 19 -13.76 -11.69 17.31
CA SER A 19 -15.12 -11.36 16.86
C SER A 19 -15.12 -10.14 15.93
N VAL A 20 -16.20 -9.92 15.19
CA VAL A 20 -16.32 -8.78 14.27
C VAL A 20 -16.32 -7.47 15.07
N GLU A 21 -17.04 -7.47 16.19
CA GLU A 21 -17.15 -6.36 17.13
C GLU A 21 -15.77 -5.97 17.68
N LYS A 22 -15.00 -6.97 18.13
CA LYS A 22 -13.63 -6.77 18.61
C LYS A 22 -12.69 -6.22 17.52
N LEU A 23 -12.90 -6.57 16.25
CA LEU A 23 -12.11 -6.02 15.14
C LEU A 23 -12.42 -4.53 14.94
N ILE A 24 -13.69 -4.15 14.99
CA ILE A 24 -14.13 -2.75 14.89
C ILE A 24 -13.60 -1.93 16.07
N ASP A 25 -13.75 -2.43 17.31
CA ASP A 25 -13.29 -1.74 18.51
C ASP A 25 -11.78 -1.49 18.51
N GLN A 26 -11.02 -2.38 17.86
CA GLN A 26 -9.56 -2.30 17.74
C GLN A 26 -9.09 -1.50 16.52
N GLY A 27 -10.00 -0.89 15.75
CA GLY A 27 -9.67 -0.12 14.54
C GLY A 27 -9.27 -0.96 13.32
N ASP A 28 -9.45 -2.28 13.38
CA ASP A 28 -9.13 -3.24 12.32
C ASP A 28 -10.32 -3.41 11.35
N PHE A 29 -10.73 -2.27 10.79
CA PHE A 29 -11.95 -2.15 10.00
C PHE A 29 -11.91 -2.98 8.71
N ASP A 30 -10.78 -3.00 7.99
CA ASP A 30 -10.63 -3.79 6.77
C ASP A 30 -10.88 -5.29 7.03
N THR A 31 -10.35 -5.82 8.14
CA THR A 31 -10.55 -7.22 8.53
C THR A 31 -11.98 -7.46 9.01
N ALA A 32 -12.57 -6.52 9.76
CA ALA A 32 -13.97 -6.60 10.18
C ALA A 32 -14.92 -6.69 8.97
N MET A 33 -14.71 -5.84 7.97
CA MET A 33 -15.48 -5.83 6.72
C MET A 33 -15.35 -7.17 5.98
N LEU A 34 -14.12 -7.62 5.71
CA LEU A 34 -13.86 -8.89 5.03
C LEU A 34 -14.41 -10.11 5.79
N LYS A 35 -14.34 -10.10 7.13
CA LYS A 35 -14.89 -11.18 7.95
C LYS A 35 -16.41 -11.21 7.87
N SER A 36 -17.06 -10.05 7.93
CA SER A 36 -18.52 -9.93 7.82
C SER A 36 -19.03 -10.30 6.44
N MET A 37 -18.36 -9.86 5.37
CA MET A 37 -18.67 -10.26 3.99
C MET A 37 -18.60 -11.79 3.82
N ARG A 38 -17.55 -12.43 4.34
CA ARG A 38 -17.42 -13.91 4.34
C ARG A 38 -18.54 -14.61 5.10
N LYS A 39 -19.07 -14.01 6.18
CA LYS A 39 -20.20 -14.56 6.93
C LYS A 39 -21.53 -14.46 6.18
N LEU A 40 -21.64 -13.52 5.25
CA LEU A 40 -22.82 -13.32 4.38
C LEU A 40 -22.72 -14.04 3.04
N SER A 41 -21.50 -14.37 2.58
CA SER A 41 -21.29 -15.04 1.29
C SER A 41 -22.06 -16.35 1.18
N GLY A 42 -22.79 -16.51 0.07
CA GLY A 42 -23.62 -17.69 -0.22
C GLY A 42 -24.85 -17.85 0.66
N LYS A 43 -25.29 -16.79 1.36
CA LYS A 43 -26.51 -16.81 2.18
C LYS A 43 -27.64 -16.09 1.46
N GLU A 44 -28.81 -16.71 1.41
CA GLU A 44 -30.04 -16.09 0.90
C GLU A 44 -30.61 -15.08 1.89
N GLN A 45 -30.45 -15.35 3.19
CA GLN A 45 -30.98 -14.54 4.28
C GLN A 45 -29.82 -13.87 5.02
N LEU A 46 -29.58 -12.60 4.71
CA LEU A 46 -28.45 -11.85 5.26
C LEU A 46 -28.76 -11.42 6.70
N LYS A 47 -27.91 -11.83 7.65
CA LYS A 47 -28.07 -11.44 9.06
C LYS A 47 -27.72 -9.97 9.24
N GLU A 48 -28.64 -9.17 9.78
CA GLU A 48 -28.48 -7.73 9.98
C GLU A 48 -27.16 -7.33 10.64
N LYS A 49 -26.74 -8.03 11.70
CA LYS A 49 -25.49 -7.70 12.40
C LYS A 49 -24.25 -7.64 11.51
N TYR A 50 -24.18 -8.47 10.47
CA TYR A 50 -23.05 -8.45 9.53
C TYR A 50 -23.23 -7.39 8.45
N VAL A 51 -24.47 -7.06 8.07
CA VAL A 51 -24.78 -5.95 7.17
C VAL A 51 -24.35 -4.63 7.83
N VAL A 52 -24.75 -4.41 9.10
CA VAL A 52 -24.35 -3.25 9.91
C VAL A 52 -22.83 -3.19 10.09
N ALA A 53 -22.18 -4.31 10.39
CA ALA A 53 -20.73 -4.34 10.56
C ALA A 53 -19.97 -4.00 9.26
N ILE A 54 -20.49 -4.38 8.09
CA ILE A 54 -19.87 -4.00 6.80
C ILE A 54 -20.03 -2.50 6.56
N GLU A 55 -21.23 -1.96 6.78
CA GLU A 55 -21.53 -0.52 6.67
C GLU A 55 -20.61 0.31 7.57
N GLU A 56 -20.54 -0.02 8.85
CA GLU A 56 -19.72 0.68 9.83
C GLU A 56 -18.23 0.57 9.52
N ALA A 57 -17.75 -0.65 9.24
CA ALA A 57 -16.33 -0.87 8.96
C ALA A 57 -15.89 -0.18 7.66
N PHE A 58 -16.73 -0.19 6.62
CA PHE A 58 -16.46 0.53 5.38
C PHE A 58 -16.36 2.04 5.64
N ALA A 59 -17.35 2.63 6.32
CA ALA A 59 -17.38 4.06 6.62
C ALA A 59 -16.16 4.49 7.44
N LYS A 60 -15.83 3.75 8.50
CA LYS A 60 -14.67 4.06 9.37
C LYS A 60 -13.33 3.87 8.65
N ALA A 61 -13.16 2.79 7.88
CA ALA A 61 -11.93 2.55 7.11
C ALA A 61 -11.69 3.63 6.06
N THR A 62 -12.75 3.99 5.31
CA THR A 62 -12.69 5.00 4.27
C THR A 62 -12.44 6.39 4.87
N SER A 63 -13.12 6.73 5.96
CA SER A 63 -12.89 7.99 6.69
C SER A 63 -11.45 8.12 7.21
N ARG A 64 -10.91 7.07 7.84
CA ARG A 64 -9.52 7.02 8.32
C ARG A 64 -8.53 7.30 7.20
N ASP A 65 -8.68 6.60 6.08
CA ASP A 65 -7.75 6.69 4.96
C ASP A 65 -7.89 8.05 4.23
N MET A 66 -9.11 8.58 4.08
CA MET A 66 -9.33 9.92 3.54
C MET A 66 -8.79 11.03 4.45
N SER A 67 -8.90 10.87 5.77
CA SER A 67 -8.33 11.83 6.72
C SER A 67 -6.80 11.87 6.63
N TYR A 68 -6.14 10.72 6.45
CA TYR A 68 -4.70 10.68 6.19
C TYR A 68 -4.37 11.40 4.89
N ILE A 69 -5.07 11.11 3.79
CA ILE A 69 -4.82 11.75 2.50
C ILE A 69 -4.94 13.27 2.61
N LYS A 70 -6.00 13.77 3.28
CA LYS A 70 -6.22 15.21 3.48
C LYS A 70 -5.08 15.87 4.24
N ASN A 71 -4.58 15.24 5.30
CA ASN A 71 -3.54 15.82 6.16
C ASN A 71 -2.16 15.85 5.49
N GLN A 72 -1.95 15.08 4.42
CA GLN A 72 -0.66 14.90 3.75
C GLN A 72 -0.65 15.50 2.34
N PHE A 73 -1.76 16.12 1.90
CA PHE A 73 -1.95 16.56 0.51
C PHE A 73 -1.01 17.71 0.08
N ASP A 74 -0.37 18.39 1.02
CA ASP A 74 0.60 19.47 0.77
C ASP A 74 2.05 19.03 1.06
N SER A 75 2.31 17.72 1.14
CA SER A 75 3.66 17.23 1.45
C SER A 75 4.64 17.44 0.30
N GLU A 76 5.86 17.84 0.64
CA GLU A 76 6.99 17.95 -0.28
C GLU A 76 7.88 16.69 -0.29
N ARG A 77 7.40 15.57 0.26
CA ARG A 77 8.17 14.32 0.38
C ARG A 77 7.60 13.21 -0.49
N ALA A 78 8.43 12.60 -1.34
CA ALA A 78 8.00 11.48 -2.19
C ALA A 78 7.42 10.31 -1.37
N SER A 79 7.98 10.03 -0.18
CA SER A 79 7.48 8.98 0.70
C SER A 79 6.02 9.17 1.11
N ASP A 80 5.56 10.41 1.27
CA ASP A 80 4.18 10.69 1.67
C ASP A 80 3.21 10.46 0.53
N TRP A 81 3.59 10.87 -0.69
CA TRP A 81 2.81 10.61 -1.89
C TRP A 81 2.70 9.12 -2.18
N TYR A 82 3.76 8.34 -1.95
CA TYR A 82 3.67 6.87 -2.01
C TYR A 82 2.62 6.32 -1.05
N GLN A 83 2.61 6.81 0.20
CA GLN A 83 1.63 6.38 1.19
C GLN A 83 0.21 6.81 0.82
N ILE A 84 0.02 8.01 0.24
CA ILE A 84 -1.27 8.46 -0.30
C ILE A 84 -1.77 7.49 -1.37
N ILE A 85 -0.92 7.12 -2.33
CA ILE A 85 -1.26 6.16 -3.39
C ILE A 85 -1.71 4.83 -2.80
N GLU A 86 -0.98 4.30 -1.81
CA GLU A 86 -1.35 3.04 -1.15
C GLU A 86 -2.69 3.12 -0.39
N ARG A 87 -3.03 4.28 0.16
CA ARG A 87 -4.36 4.49 0.80
C ARG A 87 -5.47 4.58 -0.23
N LEU A 88 -5.25 5.29 -1.33
CA LEU A 88 -6.20 5.37 -2.44
C LEU A 88 -6.50 3.99 -3.03
N ARG A 89 -5.46 3.18 -3.26
CA ARG A 89 -5.60 1.77 -3.68
C ARG A 89 -6.38 0.93 -2.68
N LYS A 90 -6.19 1.13 -1.37
CA LYS A 90 -6.97 0.44 -0.34
C LYS A 90 -8.45 0.85 -0.37
N ILE A 91 -8.75 2.13 -0.59
CA ILE A 91 -10.13 2.63 -0.76
C ILE A 91 -10.78 1.98 -1.96
N GLU A 92 -10.11 2.01 -3.11
CA GLU A 92 -10.60 1.37 -4.33
C GLU A 92 -10.81 -0.13 -4.15
N ARG A 93 -9.86 -0.83 -3.53
CA ARG A 93 -9.99 -2.26 -3.24
C ARG A 93 -11.22 -2.55 -2.38
N ARG A 94 -11.47 -1.76 -1.33
CA ARG A 94 -12.66 -1.93 -0.48
C ARG A 94 -13.96 -1.77 -1.28
N GLN A 95 -14.03 -0.75 -2.13
CA GLN A 95 -15.17 -0.50 -3.00
C GLN A 95 -15.39 -1.65 -4.00
N ASN A 96 -14.32 -2.13 -4.63
CA ASN A 96 -14.39 -3.22 -5.60
C ASN A 96 -14.80 -4.55 -4.96
N LEU A 97 -14.36 -4.82 -3.73
CA LEU A 97 -14.78 -5.99 -2.98
C LEU A 97 -16.28 -5.93 -2.61
N LEU A 98 -16.76 -4.74 -2.24
CA LEU A 98 -18.14 -4.53 -1.80
C LEU A 98 -19.14 -4.46 -2.96
N SER A 99 -18.74 -3.89 -4.10
CA SER A 99 -19.61 -3.60 -5.24
C SER A 99 -20.48 -4.79 -5.70
N PRO A 100 -19.97 -6.03 -5.79
CA PRO A 100 -20.77 -7.19 -6.21
C PRO A 100 -21.85 -7.61 -5.21
N MET A 101 -21.78 -7.14 -3.96
CA MET A 101 -22.76 -7.45 -2.90
C MET A 101 -23.87 -6.40 -2.80
N LEU A 102 -23.82 -5.35 -3.64
CA LEU A 102 -24.82 -4.30 -3.63
C LEU A 102 -26.03 -4.66 -4.53
N PRO A 103 -27.26 -4.30 -4.13
CA PRO A 103 -27.61 -3.67 -2.86
C PRO A 103 -27.49 -4.66 -1.68
N LEU A 104 -26.95 -4.21 -0.56
CA LEU A 104 -26.80 -5.03 0.64
C LEU A 104 -27.98 -4.78 1.60
N ILE A 105 -28.88 -5.77 1.71
CA ILE A 105 -30.13 -5.66 2.48
C ILE A 105 -30.24 -6.86 3.44
N SER A 106 -30.51 -6.61 4.72
CA SER A 106 -30.74 -7.66 5.71
C SER A 106 -32.07 -8.37 5.49
N ARG A 107 -32.22 -9.57 6.08
CA ARG A 107 -33.52 -10.27 6.13
C ARG A 107 -34.62 -9.42 6.77
N GLU A 108 -34.24 -8.59 7.73
CA GLU A 108 -35.10 -7.68 8.46
C GLU A 108 -35.46 -6.41 7.64
N GLY A 109 -34.92 -6.28 6.43
CA GLY A 109 -35.23 -5.18 5.50
C GLY A 109 -34.34 -3.95 5.64
N ARG A 110 -33.32 -3.98 6.52
CA ARG A 110 -32.36 -2.89 6.65
C ARG A 110 -31.45 -2.86 5.43
N LYS A 111 -31.49 -1.77 4.66
CA LYS A 111 -30.55 -1.48 3.57
C LYS A 111 -29.35 -0.72 4.12
N ALA A 112 -28.14 -1.23 3.86
CA ALA A 112 -26.91 -0.51 4.15
C ALA A 112 -26.61 0.57 3.10
N ASP A 113 -26.04 1.68 3.54
CA ASP A 113 -25.60 2.79 2.70
C ASP A 113 -24.07 2.91 2.64
N PHE A 114 -23.55 3.25 1.46
CA PHE A 114 -22.10 3.29 1.23
C PHE A 114 -21.71 4.49 0.36
N ALA A 115 -20.94 5.40 0.94
CA ALA A 115 -20.38 6.55 0.23
C ALA A 115 -19.10 6.15 -0.53
N PHE A 116 -19.22 5.87 -1.83
CA PHE A 116 -18.08 5.55 -2.68
C PHE A 116 -17.32 6.82 -3.08
N ILE A 117 -16.00 6.74 -3.04
CA ILE A 117 -15.06 7.79 -3.44
C ILE A 117 -14.57 7.50 -4.87
N ARG A 118 -14.52 8.55 -5.70
CA ARG A 118 -13.89 8.50 -7.03
C ARG A 118 -12.37 8.60 -6.88
N THR A 119 -11.72 7.46 -6.71
CA THR A 119 -10.27 7.39 -6.42
C THR A 119 -9.38 7.66 -7.63
N SER A 120 -9.85 7.42 -8.86
CA SER A 120 -9.04 7.52 -10.08
C SER A 120 -8.35 8.89 -10.24
N LEU A 121 -9.11 9.98 -10.14
CA LEU A 121 -8.56 11.34 -10.28
C LEU A 121 -7.54 11.68 -9.19
N LEU A 122 -7.81 11.23 -7.96
CA LEU A 122 -6.90 11.43 -6.83
C LEU A 122 -5.62 10.60 -7.01
N LEU A 123 -5.73 9.41 -7.58
CA LEU A 123 -4.62 8.50 -7.82
C LEU A 123 -3.68 9.06 -8.88
N ASP A 124 -4.23 9.55 -10.00
CA ASP A 124 -3.45 10.15 -11.07
C ASP A 124 -2.65 11.37 -10.56
N SER A 125 -3.31 12.26 -9.80
CA SER A 125 -2.66 13.41 -9.18
C SER A 125 -1.57 13.00 -8.18
N ALA A 126 -1.84 12.01 -7.31
CA ALA A 126 -0.85 11.53 -6.35
C ALA A 126 0.37 10.87 -7.03
N ILE A 127 0.16 10.15 -8.14
CA ILE A 127 1.25 9.57 -8.94
C ILE A 127 2.11 10.67 -9.57
N GLN A 128 1.51 11.73 -10.09
CA GLN A 128 2.25 12.87 -10.65
C GLN A 128 3.13 13.54 -9.59
N GLN A 129 2.58 13.81 -8.40
CA GLN A 129 3.34 14.38 -7.29
C GLN A 129 4.45 13.45 -6.80
N PHE A 130 4.16 12.15 -6.68
CA PHE A 130 5.18 11.14 -6.36
C PHE A 130 6.34 11.16 -7.36
N HIS A 131 6.04 11.20 -8.66
CA HIS A 131 7.04 11.30 -9.71
C HIS A 131 7.88 12.58 -9.59
N GLN A 132 7.23 13.73 -9.38
CA GLN A 132 7.91 15.01 -9.27
C GLN A 132 8.89 15.06 -8.11
N PHE A 133 8.43 14.71 -6.89
CA PHE A 133 9.29 14.76 -5.70
C PHE A 133 10.38 13.67 -5.75
N THR A 134 10.07 12.49 -6.27
CA THR A 134 11.08 11.44 -6.46
C THR A 134 12.21 11.88 -7.39
N LEU A 135 11.88 12.55 -8.50
CA LEU A 135 12.89 13.07 -9.42
C LEU A 135 13.74 14.16 -8.75
N LEU A 136 13.13 15.06 -7.98
CA LEU A 136 13.85 16.08 -7.23
C LEU A 136 14.84 15.46 -6.23
N ASP A 137 14.37 14.52 -5.42
CA ASP A 137 15.19 13.82 -4.44
C ASP A 137 16.32 13.03 -5.14
N ALA A 138 16.03 12.41 -6.30
CA ALA A 138 17.01 11.63 -7.04
C ALA A 138 18.11 12.52 -7.61
N GLU A 139 17.77 13.68 -8.15
CA GLU A 139 18.77 14.64 -8.65
C GLU A 139 19.67 15.14 -7.51
N GLN A 140 19.14 15.38 -6.31
CA GLN A 140 19.96 15.75 -5.15
C GLN A 140 20.96 14.65 -4.79
N LEU A 141 20.53 13.39 -4.76
CA LEU A 141 21.42 12.25 -4.53
C LEU A 141 22.45 12.10 -5.66
N MET A 142 22.07 12.43 -6.90
CA MET A 142 22.97 12.38 -8.06
C MET A 142 24.06 13.44 -7.99
N GLU A 143 23.81 14.63 -7.42
CA GLU A 143 24.86 15.63 -7.18
C GLU A 143 25.95 15.08 -6.25
N GLU A 144 25.57 14.41 -5.16
CA GLU A 144 26.54 13.75 -4.27
C GLU A 144 27.23 12.56 -4.94
N ALA A 145 26.48 11.78 -5.75
CA ALA A 145 27.03 10.66 -6.51
C ALA A 145 28.11 11.11 -7.51
N ARG A 146 27.88 12.23 -8.20
CA ARG A 146 28.83 12.85 -9.13
C ARG A 146 30.10 13.34 -8.44
N LEU A 147 30.03 13.63 -7.14
CA LEU A 147 31.19 13.93 -6.27
C LEU A 147 31.89 12.69 -5.72
N GLY A 148 31.41 11.49 -6.06
CA GLY A 148 32.02 10.21 -5.68
C GLY A 148 31.31 9.47 -4.55
N ASN A 149 30.17 9.95 -4.05
CA ASN A 149 29.38 9.22 -3.07
C ASN A 149 28.62 8.04 -3.73
N LYS A 150 29.23 6.85 -3.66
CA LYS A 150 28.65 5.62 -4.23
C LYS A 150 27.35 5.18 -3.55
N GLU A 151 27.11 5.57 -2.30
CA GLU A 151 25.87 5.25 -1.58
C GLU A 151 24.71 6.06 -2.17
N SER A 152 24.87 7.39 -2.30
CA SER A 152 23.88 8.25 -2.93
C SER A 152 23.55 7.81 -4.36
N ALA A 153 24.53 7.31 -5.12
CA ALA A 153 24.31 6.73 -6.44
C ALA A 153 23.37 5.51 -6.41
N ARG A 154 23.53 4.62 -5.42
CA ARG A 154 22.67 3.43 -5.27
C ARG A 154 21.27 3.82 -4.81
N ASP A 155 21.17 4.75 -3.87
CA ASP A 155 19.90 5.24 -3.37
C ASP A 155 19.10 5.92 -4.49
N ALA A 156 19.75 6.77 -5.30
CA ALA A 156 19.16 7.37 -6.48
C ALA A 156 18.65 6.30 -7.46
N TYR A 157 19.45 5.26 -7.73
CA TYR A 157 19.05 4.16 -8.61
C TYR A 157 17.77 3.46 -8.13
N TYR A 158 17.74 3.01 -6.87
CA TYR A 158 16.57 2.32 -6.31
C TYR A 158 15.34 3.23 -6.24
N MET A 159 15.54 4.51 -5.97
CA MET A 159 14.44 5.45 -5.90
C MET A 159 13.82 5.71 -7.29
N LEU A 160 14.66 5.86 -8.32
CA LEU A 160 14.20 5.98 -9.71
C LEU A 160 13.56 4.68 -10.22
N GLU A 161 14.03 3.51 -9.79
CA GLU A 161 13.41 2.21 -10.11
C GLU A 161 11.96 2.13 -9.65
N ARG A 162 11.65 2.64 -8.45
CA ARG A 162 10.29 2.67 -7.91
C ARG A 162 9.29 3.49 -8.73
N LEU A 163 9.75 4.45 -9.54
CA LEU A 163 8.87 5.15 -10.49
C LEU A 163 8.23 4.21 -11.51
N GLY A 164 8.95 3.13 -11.85
CA GLY A 164 8.48 2.09 -12.77
C GLY A 164 7.28 1.29 -12.26
N GLU A 165 6.96 1.36 -10.95
CA GLU A 165 5.78 0.70 -10.37
C GLU A 165 4.46 1.32 -10.84
N PHE A 166 4.47 2.59 -11.26
CA PHE A 166 3.26 3.35 -11.56
C PHE A 166 3.14 3.72 -13.03
N SER A 167 4.26 3.98 -13.71
CA SER A 167 4.25 4.37 -15.11
C SER A 167 5.50 3.91 -15.84
N ARG A 168 5.46 3.91 -17.18
CA ARG A 168 6.65 3.62 -17.98
C ARG A 168 7.69 4.72 -17.73
N PRO A 169 8.94 4.38 -17.36
CA PRO A 169 9.99 5.39 -17.16
C PRO A 169 10.23 6.24 -18.40
N SER A 170 10.31 7.55 -18.20
CA SER A 170 10.70 8.50 -19.25
C SER A 170 12.17 8.32 -19.64
N THR A 171 12.59 8.94 -20.74
CA THR A 171 14.01 8.94 -21.15
C THR A 171 14.90 9.53 -20.06
N ILE A 172 14.48 10.63 -19.43
CA ILE A 172 15.21 11.29 -18.34
C ILE A 172 15.43 10.31 -17.17
N VAL A 173 14.39 9.61 -16.72
CA VAL A 173 14.50 8.62 -15.64
C VAL A 173 15.49 7.51 -16.02
N LYS A 174 15.43 7.01 -17.25
CA LYS A 174 16.33 5.94 -17.72
C LYS A 174 17.78 6.38 -17.78
N ASP A 175 18.04 7.61 -18.20
CA ASP A 175 19.39 8.14 -18.31
C ASP A 175 19.99 8.37 -16.92
N LEU A 176 19.22 8.96 -15.99
CA LEU A 176 19.63 9.08 -14.58
C LEU A 176 19.87 7.71 -13.94
N GLN A 177 19.00 6.72 -14.18
CA GLN A 177 19.22 5.36 -13.67
C GLN A 177 20.51 4.73 -14.18
N ARG A 178 20.85 4.96 -15.46
CA ARG A 178 22.09 4.45 -16.04
C ARG A 178 23.31 5.10 -15.40
N GLU A 179 23.29 6.42 -15.27
CA GLU A 179 24.34 7.20 -14.63
C GLU A 179 24.52 6.78 -13.16
N ALA A 180 23.43 6.70 -12.40
CA ALA A 180 23.41 6.25 -11.01
C ALA A 180 24.03 4.86 -10.85
N ARG A 181 23.70 3.94 -11.77
CA ARG A 181 24.27 2.60 -11.80
C ARG A 181 25.78 2.61 -12.07
N GLU A 182 26.23 3.41 -13.03
CA GLU A 182 27.65 3.54 -13.37
C GLU A 182 28.47 4.12 -12.21
N LEU A 183 27.93 5.13 -11.52
CA LEU A 183 28.57 5.75 -10.35
C LEU A 183 28.56 4.84 -9.11
N GLY A 184 27.51 4.03 -8.93
CA GLY A 184 27.32 3.18 -7.75
C GLY A 184 28.12 1.86 -7.75
N VAL A 185 28.66 1.43 -8.90
CA VAL A 185 29.41 0.18 -9.01
C VAL A 185 30.89 0.34 -8.61
N THR A 186 31.48 -0.76 -8.14
CA THR A 186 32.92 -0.85 -7.90
C THR A 186 33.51 -1.88 -8.85
N HIS A 187 34.46 -1.44 -9.67
CA HIS A 187 35.17 -2.33 -10.60
C HIS A 187 36.35 -2.97 -9.86
N ILE A 188 36.41 -4.30 -9.86
CA ILE A 188 37.51 -5.07 -9.26
C ILE A 188 38.24 -5.79 -10.39
N SER A 189 39.53 -5.50 -10.55
CA SER A 189 40.40 -6.23 -11.48
C SER A 189 41.13 -7.34 -10.71
N VAL A 190 41.03 -8.58 -11.18
CA VAL A 190 41.69 -9.74 -10.58
C VAL A 190 42.78 -10.23 -11.51
N GLY A 191 44.03 -10.13 -11.06
CA GLY A 191 45.20 -10.68 -11.75
C GLY A 191 45.70 -11.95 -11.06
N VAL A 192 45.81 -13.06 -11.79
CA VAL A 192 46.40 -14.30 -11.29
C VAL A 192 47.90 -14.28 -11.59
N GLN A 193 48.74 -14.30 -10.55
CA GLN A 193 50.18 -14.53 -10.69
C GLN A 193 50.52 -15.93 -10.19
N ASN A 194 50.83 -16.84 -11.13
CA ASN A 194 51.41 -18.13 -10.80
C ASN A 194 52.91 -17.95 -10.58
N ARG A 195 53.39 -18.32 -9.39
CA ARG A 195 54.81 -18.48 -9.10
C ARG A 195 55.13 -19.97 -9.16
N THR A 196 55.98 -20.36 -10.10
CA THR A 196 56.54 -21.71 -10.24
C THR A 196 57.94 -21.75 -9.67
#